data_AF-A0A849AXQ3-F1
#
_entry.id   AF-A0A849AXQ3-F1
#
_cell.length_a   1.000
_cell.length_b   1.000
_cell.length_c   1.000
_cell.angle_alpha   90.00
_cell.angle_beta   90.00
_cell.angle_gamma   90.00
#
_symmetry.space_group_name_H-M   'P 1'
#
loop_
_entity.id
_entity.type
_entity.pdbx_description
1 polymer ?
#
loop_
_entity_poly.entity_id
_entity_poly.type
_entity_poly.pdbx_seq_one_letter_code
_entity_poly.pdbx_strand_id
1 'polypeptide(L)' 'RQYLPKSSSFDHVSKERIEQIETALNNRPRKTLGWYTPSDIRDCSKFCVST' A
#
# COMPACT_ATOMS: atom_id res chain seq x y z
N ARG A 1 3.33 -3.90 -13.25
CA ARG A 1 4.37 -3.15 -12.49
C ARG A 1 4.21 -1.69 -12.89
N GLN A 2 3.99 -0.77 -11.94
CA GLN A 2 3.55 0.61 -12.23
C GLN A 2 4.61 1.68 -11.87
N TYR A 3 5.39 1.46 -10.80
CA TYR A 3 6.31 2.47 -10.27
C TYR A 3 7.79 2.22 -10.56
N LEU A 4 8.19 0.96 -10.70
CA LEU A 4 9.56 0.52 -10.98
C LEU A 4 9.52 -0.54 -12.10
N PRO A 5 10.59 -0.71 -12.95
CA PRO A 5 10.70 -1.55 -14.17
C PRO A 5 10.21 -3.01 -14.09
N LYS A 6 10.92 -4.07 -14.52
CA LYS A 6 10.80 -5.42 -13.91
C LYS A 6 12.21 -5.82 -13.48
N SER A 7 12.36 -6.51 -12.35
CA SER A 7 13.68 -6.93 -11.86
C SER A 7 14.68 -5.79 -11.58
N SER A 8 14.21 -4.56 -11.41
CA SER A 8 15.03 -3.43 -10.96
C SER A 8 15.45 -3.59 -9.49
N SER A 9 16.73 -3.33 -9.18
CA SER A 9 17.21 -3.19 -7.79
C SER A 9 16.60 -1.95 -7.12
N PHE A 10 16.49 -2.00 -5.79
CA PHE A 10 16.09 -0.87 -4.95
C PHE A 10 17.26 0.00 -4.51
N ASP A 11 18.51 -0.44 -4.71
CA ASP A 11 19.72 0.25 -4.21
C ASP A 11 19.86 1.70 -4.73
N HIS A 12 19.30 1.96 -5.92
CA HIS A 12 19.37 3.25 -6.61
C HIS A 12 18.07 4.07 -6.48
N VAL A 13 17.09 3.57 -5.71
CA VAL A 13 15.82 4.29 -5.50
C VAL A 13 15.95 5.11 -4.24
N SER A 14 15.68 6.42 -4.33
CA SER A 14 15.70 7.30 -3.16
C SER A 14 14.65 6.87 -2.14
N LYS A 15 14.94 7.07 -0.85
CA LYS A 15 13.99 6.78 0.24
C LYS A 15 12.67 7.52 0.05
N GLU A 16 12.73 8.79 -0.32
CA GLU A 16 11.54 9.61 -0.61
C GLU A 16 10.68 8.98 -1.72
N ARG A 17 11.30 8.45 -2.77
CA ARG A 17 10.56 7.77 -3.84
C ARG A 17 9.93 6.47 -3.37
N ILE A 18 10.60 5.73 -2.47
CA ILE A 18 10.04 4.53 -1.85
C ILE A 18 8.81 4.90 -1.02
N GLU A 19 8.91 5.92 -0.16
CA GLU A 19 7.82 6.40 0.69
C GLU A 19 6.60 6.86 -0.12
N GLN A 20 6.83 7.57 -1.23
CA GLN A 20 5.77 7.97 -2.16
C GLN A 20 5.05 6.75 -2.76
N ILE A 21 5.81 5.72 -3.16
CA ILE A 21 5.26 4.48 -3.71
C ILE A 21 4.46 3.72 -2.65
N GLU A 22 5.01 3.60 -1.43
CA GLU A 22 4.35 2.93 -0.31
C GLU A 22 3.05 3.63 0.06
N THR A 23 3.07 4.95 0.17
CA THR A 23 1.88 5.77 0.45
C THR A 23 0.80 5.54 -0.60
N ALA A 24 1.17 5.57 -1.88
CA ALA A 24 0.23 5.34 -2.97
C ALA A 24 -0.35 3.91 -2.98
N LEU A 25 0.48 2.90 -2.67
CA LEU A 25 0.05 1.50 -2.64
C LEU A 25 -0.87 1.18 -1.45
N ASN A 26 -0.57 1.77 -0.28
CA ASN A 26 -1.31 1.54 0.95
C ASN A 26 -2.65 2.30 0.99
N ASN A 27 -2.74 3.46 0.32
CA ASN A 27 -3.98 4.24 0.22
C ASN A 27 -4.82 3.92 -1.03
N ARG A 28 -4.47 2.85 -1.77
CA ARG A 28 -5.22 2.43 -2.95
C ARG A 28 -6.41 1.56 -2.57
N PRO A 29 -7.65 1.93 -2.91
CA PRO A 29 -8.82 1.08 -2.67
C PRO A 29 -8.72 -0.20 -3.49
N ARG A 30 -8.99 -1.35 -2.87
CA ARG A 30 -8.90 -2.66 -3.54
C ARG A 30 -10.22 -3.40 -3.51
N LYS A 31 -10.65 -3.93 -4.65
CA LYS A 31 -11.89 -4.71 -4.79
C LYS A 31 -11.92 -5.92 -3.85
N THR A 32 -10.78 -6.59 -3.65
CA THR A 32 -10.65 -7.73 -2.72
C THR A 32 -10.86 -7.35 -1.26
N LEU A 33 -10.67 -6.07 -0.94
CA LEU A 33 -10.89 -5.48 0.37
C LEU A 33 -12.24 -4.76 0.43
N GLY A 34 -13.21 -5.08 -0.43
CA GLY A 34 -14.50 -4.37 -0.46
C GLY A 34 -14.38 -2.89 -0.83
N TRP A 35 -13.33 -2.51 -1.56
CA TRP A 35 -12.95 -1.12 -1.88
C TRP A 35 -12.35 -0.31 -0.72
N TYR A 36 -12.05 -0.93 0.42
CA TYR A 36 -11.21 -0.31 1.44
C TYR A 36 -9.74 -0.25 1.01
N THR A 37 -8.99 0.65 1.64
CA THR A 37 -7.54 0.72 1.43
C THR A 37 -6.82 -0.25 2.36
N PRO A 38 -5.65 -0.78 1.97
CA PRO A 38 -4.80 -1.56 2.86
C PRO A 38 -4.48 -0.86 4.19
N SER A 39 -4.35 0.47 4.21
CA SER A 39 -4.15 1.25 5.44
C SER A 39 -5.35 1.12 6.38
N ASP A 40 -6.59 1.25 5.86
CA ASP A 40 -7.81 1.22 6.68
C ASP A 40 -7.99 -0.09 7.44
N ILE A 41 -7.60 -1.22 6.83
CA ILE A 41 -7.73 -2.55 7.44
C ILE A 41 -6.58 -2.85 8.39
N ARG A 42 -5.37 -2.33 8.10
CA ARG A 42 -4.22 -2.48 8.99
C ARG A 42 -4.46 -1.81 10.33
N ASP A 43 -5.20 -0.71 10.33
CA ASP A 43 -5.70 -0.08 11.54
C ASP A 43 -6.76 -0.98 12.19
N CYS A 44 -6.32 -1.89 13.05
CA CYS A 44 -7.16 -2.84 13.81
C CYS A 44 -8.33 -2.15 14.56
N SER A 45 -8.22 -0.85 14.84
CA SER A 45 -9.27 -0.05 15.47
C SER A 45 -10.51 0.18 14.61
N LYS A 46 -10.43 -0.02 13.28
CA LYS A 46 -11.54 0.27 12.36
C LYS A 46 -12.37 -0.96 11.98
N PHE A 47 -11.90 -2.15 12.33
CA PHE A 47 -12.59 -3.40 12.05
C PHE A 47 -12.66 -4.27 13.30
N CYS A 48 -13.23 -3.72 14.37
CA CYS A 48 -13.81 -4.54 15.42
C CYS A 48 -15.04 -5.22 14.80
N VAL A 49 -14.86 -6.41 14.21
CA VAL A 49 -15.98 -7.33 14.01
C VAL A 49 -16.38 -7.77 15.41
N SER A 50 -17.35 -7.07 15.98
CA SER A 50 -18.14 -7.50 17.11
C SER A 50 -18.75 -8.85 16.74
N THR A 51 -18.06 -9.91 17.14
CA THR A 51 -18.64 -11.25 17.22
C THR A 51 -19.54 -11.29 18.45
#